data_AF-A0A520AA65-F1
#
_entry.id   AF-A0A520AA65-F1
#
_cell.length_a   1.000
_cell.length_b   1.000
_cell.length_c   1.000
_cell.angle_alpha   90.00
_cell.angle_beta   90.00
_cell.angle_gamma   90.00
#
_symmetry.space_group_name_H-M   'P 1'
#
loop_
_entity.id
_entity.type
_entity.pdbx_description
1 polymer ?
#
loop_
_entity_poly.entity_id
_entity_poly.type
_entity_poly.pdbx_seq_one_letter_code
_entity_poly.pdbx_strand_id
1 'polypeptide(L)'
;MRKWLLIVLFIFVANSASAQKSAVKRAQDNFEKAQILLKQDQFDAAVSSLEETIKYDPEFQYAYVQLGDLNRRLKEFQKAKSAYLKAINLKGTIDPRVYFGLAESEVGTGDYVNGLKHIQTFIKEYKGNEQAHAESF
;
A
#
# COMPACT_ATOMS: atom_id res chain seq x y z
N MET A 1 -43.76 -15.14 1.85
CA MET A 1 -42.66 -14.94 0.87
C MET A 1 -41.59 -13.95 1.37
N ARG A 2 -41.93 -12.73 1.82
CA ARG A 2 -40.95 -11.72 2.27
C ARG A 2 -40.05 -12.13 3.46
N LYS A 3 -40.55 -12.93 4.41
CA LYS A 3 -39.77 -13.40 5.58
C LYS A 3 -38.70 -14.45 5.24
N TRP A 4 -38.96 -15.33 4.26
CA TRP A 4 -37.98 -16.32 3.79
C TRP A 4 -36.86 -15.67 2.97
N LEU A 5 -37.20 -14.65 2.18
CA LEU A 5 -36.23 -13.87 1.40
C LEU A 5 -35.24 -13.12 2.30
N LEU A 6 -35.71 -12.60 3.44
CA LEU A 6 -34.85 -11.94 4.45
C LEU A 6 -33.92 -12.93 5.16
N ILE A 7 -34.39 -14.14 5.46
CA ILE A 7 -33.57 -15.18 6.11
C ILE A 7 -32.47 -15.68 5.15
N VAL A 8 -32.79 -15.91 3.88
CA VAL A 8 -31.81 -16.31 2.86
C VAL A 8 -30.79 -15.19 2.62
N LEU A 9 -31.23 -13.93 2.55
CA LEU A 9 -30.33 -12.78 2.46
C LEU A 9 -29.40 -12.69 3.69
N PHE A 10 -29.93 -12.94 4.88
CA PHE A 10 -29.15 -12.91 6.13
C PHE A 10 -28.11 -14.04 6.20
N ILE A 11 -28.45 -15.26 5.76
CA ILE A 11 -27.51 -16.39 5.67
C ILE A 11 -26.41 -16.11 4.64
N PHE A 12 -26.77 -15.52 3.50
CA PHE A 12 -25.80 -15.13 2.47
C PHE A 12 -24.83 -14.06 2.99
N VAL A 13 -25.33 -13.04 3.68
CA VAL A 13 -24.50 -12.00 4.32
C VAL A 13 -23.60 -12.60 5.40
N ALA A 14 -24.11 -13.49 6.27
CA ALA A 14 -23.31 -14.13 7.31
C ALA A 14 -22.17 -15.02 6.75
N ASN A 15 -22.44 -15.78 5.70
CA ASN A 15 -21.41 -16.57 5.00
C ASN A 15 -20.38 -15.68 4.29
N SER A 16 -20.80 -14.55 3.72
CA SER A 16 -19.88 -13.59 3.13
C SER A 16 -18.97 -12.93 4.18
N ALA A 17 -19.48 -12.66 5.38
CA ALA A 17 -18.70 -12.07 6.47
C ALA A 17 -17.64 -13.03 7.04
N SER A 18 -17.94 -14.32 7.18
CA SER A 18 -16.96 -15.32 7.64
C SER A 18 -15.86 -15.58 6.60
N ALA A 19 -16.23 -15.66 5.32
CA ALA A 19 -15.29 -15.76 4.21
C ALA A 19 -14.38 -14.52 4.11
N GLN A 20 -14.96 -13.32 4.26
CA GLN A 20 -14.22 -12.06 4.27
C GLN A 20 -13.19 -12.03 5.40
N LYS A 21 -13.58 -12.46 6.62
CA LYS A 21 -12.65 -12.52 7.77
C LYS A 21 -11.47 -13.46 7.50
N SER A 22 -11.71 -14.59 6.84
CA SER A 22 -10.63 -15.53 6.46
C SER A 22 -9.71 -14.94 5.39
N ALA A 23 -10.25 -14.23 4.40
CA ALA A 23 -9.45 -13.57 3.36
C ALA A 23 -8.55 -12.48 3.95
N VAL A 24 -9.08 -11.60 4.80
CA VAL A 24 -8.31 -10.55 5.49
C VAL A 24 -7.17 -11.16 6.31
N LYS A 25 -7.41 -12.27 7.01
CA LYS A 25 -6.35 -12.95 7.77
C LYS A 25 -5.24 -13.49 6.87
N ARG A 26 -5.58 -14.09 5.72
CA ARG A 26 -4.58 -14.55 4.74
C ARG A 26 -3.78 -13.38 4.17
N ALA A 27 -4.40 -12.24 3.92
CA ALA A 27 -3.70 -11.05 3.46
C ALA A 27 -2.65 -10.59 4.48
N GLN A 28 -3.03 -10.55 5.76
CA GLN A 28 -2.13 -10.21 6.88
C GLN A 28 -0.97 -11.20 7.00
N ASP A 29 -1.25 -12.51 6.97
CA ASP A 29 -0.21 -13.54 7.10
C ASP A 29 0.80 -13.47 5.94
N ASN A 30 0.33 -13.22 4.72
CA ASN A 30 1.21 -13.01 3.56
C ASN A 30 2.02 -11.71 3.68
N PHE A 31 1.44 -10.66 4.26
CA PHE A 31 2.13 -9.39 4.47
C PHE A 31 3.24 -9.53 5.52
N GLU A 32 2.97 -10.19 6.64
CA GLU A 32 3.98 -10.51 7.66
C GLU A 32 5.12 -11.36 7.06
N LYS A 33 4.79 -12.36 6.24
CA LYS A 33 5.77 -13.15 5.51
C LYS A 33 6.62 -12.27 4.57
N ALA A 34 6.00 -11.38 3.79
CA ALA A 34 6.73 -10.45 2.94
C ALA A 34 7.72 -9.59 3.74
N GLN A 35 7.30 -9.08 4.90
CA GLN A 35 8.18 -8.29 5.76
C GLN A 35 9.40 -9.08 6.27
N ILE A 36 9.23 -10.37 6.57
CA ILE A 36 10.35 -11.25 6.96
C ILE A 36 11.30 -11.45 5.78
N LEU A 37 10.75 -11.74 4.59
CA LEU A 37 11.53 -11.94 3.36
C LEU A 37 12.32 -10.68 2.97
N LEU A 38 11.73 -9.49 3.14
CA LEU A 38 12.41 -8.21 2.92
C LEU A 38 13.59 -8.02 3.87
N LYS A 39 13.46 -8.42 5.15
CA LYS A 39 14.57 -8.38 6.13
C LYS A 39 15.70 -9.37 5.79
N GLN A 40 15.41 -10.37 4.98
CA GLN A 40 16.35 -11.38 4.50
C GLN A 40 16.88 -11.08 3.09
N ASP A 41 16.57 -9.89 2.54
CA ASP A 41 16.90 -9.48 1.18
C ASP A 41 16.37 -10.42 0.08
N GLN A 42 15.36 -11.24 0.38
CA GLN A 42 14.72 -12.16 -0.57
C GLN A 42 13.63 -11.43 -1.36
N PHE A 43 14.04 -10.52 -2.25
CA PHE A 43 13.15 -9.57 -2.92
C PHE A 43 12.08 -10.22 -3.80
N ASP A 44 12.41 -11.21 -4.64
CA ASP A 44 11.43 -11.86 -5.53
C ASP A 44 10.34 -12.62 -4.73
N ALA A 45 10.75 -13.29 -3.66
CA ALA A 45 9.83 -13.95 -2.76
C ALA A 45 8.95 -12.95 -2.01
N ALA A 46 9.51 -11.81 -1.59
CA ALA A 46 8.76 -10.74 -0.96
C ALA A 46 7.71 -10.15 -1.91
N VAL A 47 8.05 -9.90 -3.18
CA VAL A 47 7.08 -9.48 -4.22
C VAL A 47 5.93 -10.47 -4.30
N SER A 48 6.24 -11.76 -4.43
CA SER A 48 5.23 -12.82 -4.54
C SER A 48 4.28 -12.84 -3.33
N SER A 49 4.81 -12.65 -2.12
CA SER A 49 3.99 -12.55 -0.92
C SER A 49 3.14 -11.27 -0.86
N LEU A 50 3.66 -10.13 -1.31
CA LEU A 50 2.88 -8.88 -1.39
C LEU A 50 1.76 -8.96 -2.45
N GLU A 51 1.99 -9.64 -3.56
CA GLU A 51 0.99 -9.88 -4.59
C GLU A 51 -0.15 -10.78 -4.07
N GLU A 52 0.17 -11.84 -3.31
CA GLU A 52 -0.85 -12.64 -2.64
C GLU A 52 -1.59 -11.83 -1.56
N THR A 53 -0.92 -10.92 -0.82
CA THR A 53 -1.62 -9.98 0.08
C THR A 53 -2.68 -9.18 -0.67
N ILE A 54 -2.32 -8.58 -1.81
CA ILE A 54 -3.23 -7.76 -2.63
C ILE A 54 -4.38 -8.61 -3.22
N LYS A 55 -4.11 -9.85 -3.58
CA LYS A 55 -5.12 -10.78 -4.08
C LYS A 55 -6.18 -11.13 -3.03
N TYR A 56 -5.78 -11.31 -1.78
CA TYR A 56 -6.72 -11.58 -0.68
C TYR A 56 -7.38 -10.32 -0.13
N ASP A 57 -6.68 -9.19 -0.14
CA ASP A 57 -7.18 -7.88 0.26
C ASP A 57 -6.68 -6.79 -0.70
N PRO A 58 -7.48 -6.47 -1.75
CA PRO A 58 -7.12 -5.44 -2.72
C PRO A 58 -7.05 -4.03 -2.15
N GLU A 59 -7.57 -3.80 -0.93
CA GLU A 59 -7.54 -2.51 -0.23
C GLU A 59 -6.38 -2.42 0.78
N PHE A 60 -5.49 -3.42 0.84
CA PHE A 60 -4.34 -3.44 1.75
C PHE A 60 -3.26 -2.42 1.34
N GLN A 61 -3.45 -1.16 1.75
CA GLN A 61 -2.62 -0.02 1.33
C GLN A 61 -1.11 -0.23 1.50
N TYR A 62 -0.69 -0.81 2.63
CA TYR A 62 0.73 -1.04 2.91
C TYR A 62 1.41 -2.00 1.94
N ALA A 63 0.68 -2.96 1.35
CA ALA A 63 1.26 -3.90 0.39
C ALA A 63 1.67 -3.18 -0.90
N TYR A 64 0.85 -2.24 -1.38
CA TYR A 64 1.18 -1.39 -2.51
C TYR A 64 2.35 -0.45 -2.22
N VAL A 65 2.43 0.11 -1.00
CA VAL A 65 3.60 0.93 -0.60
C VAL A 65 4.88 0.11 -0.65
N GLN A 66 4.89 -1.10 -0.06
CA GLN A 66 6.09 -1.94 -0.07
C GLN A 66 6.47 -2.44 -1.47
N LEU A 67 5.49 -2.75 -2.33
CA LEU A 67 5.78 -3.04 -3.75
C LEU A 67 6.36 -1.82 -4.46
N GLY A 68 5.84 -0.62 -4.18
CA GLY A 68 6.39 0.63 -4.69
C GLY A 68 7.85 0.80 -4.31
N ASP A 69 8.16 0.68 -3.02
CA ASP A 69 9.50 0.81 -2.47
C ASP A 69 10.46 -0.23 -3.06
N LEU A 70 10.02 -1.48 -3.19
CA LEU A 70 10.84 -2.55 -3.71
C LEU A 70 11.14 -2.36 -5.20
N ASN A 71 10.12 -2.07 -6.01
CA ASN A 71 10.30 -1.80 -7.43
C ASN A 71 11.18 -0.56 -7.66
N ARG A 72 11.04 0.48 -6.82
CA ARG A 72 11.89 1.68 -6.89
C ARG A 72 13.36 1.33 -6.61
N ARG A 73 13.64 0.50 -5.60
CA ARG A 73 15.01 -0.01 -5.30
C ARG A 73 15.58 -0.83 -6.45
N LEU A 74 14.74 -1.60 -7.13
CA LEU A 74 15.11 -2.38 -8.32
C LEU A 74 15.18 -1.53 -9.61
N LYS A 75 14.93 -0.22 -9.54
CA LYS A 75 14.87 0.73 -10.68
C LYS A 75 13.77 0.40 -11.70
N GLU A 76 12.79 -0.39 -11.29
CA GLU A 76 11.56 -0.69 -12.05
C GLU A 76 10.54 0.45 -11.87
N PHE A 77 10.94 1.66 -12.28
CA PHE A 77 10.23 2.91 -11.92
C PHE A 77 8.77 2.95 -12.37
N GLN A 78 8.43 2.33 -13.51
CA GLN A 78 7.04 2.28 -13.98
C GLN A 78 6.15 1.42 -13.05
N LYS A 79 6.67 0.29 -12.56
CA LYS A 79 5.96 -0.56 -11.60
C LYS A 79 5.84 0.14 -10.25
N ALA A 80 6.91 0.78 -9.80
CA ALA A 80 6.93 1.56 -8.56
C ALA A 80 5.88 2.67 -8.58
N LYS A 81 5.86 3.48 -9.64
CA LYS A 81 4.87 4.53 -9.87
C LYS A 81 3.44 3.97 -9.79
N SER A 82 3.16 2.88 -10.50
CA SER A 82 1.83 2.25 -10.49
C SER A 82 1.41 1.82 -9.08
N ALA A 83 2.31 1.20 -8.32
CA ALA A 83 2.02 0.72 -6.97
C ALA A 83 1.76 1.89 -6.00
N TYR A 84 2.60 2.92 -6.00
CA TYR A 84 2.40 4.10 -5.17
C TYR A 84 1.11 4.84 -5.52
N LEU A 85 0.82 5.04 -6.82
CA LEU A 85 -0.44 5.63 -7.26
C LEU A 85 -1.65 4.82 -6.77
N LYS A 86 -1.51 3.50 -6.66
CA LYS A 86 -2.59 2.68 -6.11
C LYS A 86 -2.73 2.85 -4.60
N ALA A 87 -1.62 2.90 -3.87
CA ALA A 87 -1.63 3.17 -2.43
C ALA A 87 -2.31 4.51 -2.07
N ILE A 88 -1.97 5.61 -2.77
CA ILE A 88 -2.53 6.94 -2.48
C ILE A 88 -4.03 7.06 -2.80
N ASN A 89 -4.55 6.21 -3.70
CA ASN A 89 -5.96 6.20 -4.09
C ASN A 89 -6.83 5.33 -3.18
N LEU A 90 -6.23 4.53 -2.30
CA LEU A 90 -6.95 3.74 -1.30
C LEU A 90 -7.35 4.60 -0.12
N LYS A 91 -8.44 4.19 0.56
CA LYS A 91 -8.94 4.87 1.75
C LYS A 91 -7.99 4.60 2.91
N GLY A 92 -7.30 5.64 3.38
CA GLY A 92 -6.40 5.54 4.53
C GLY A 92 -5.48 6.74 4.64
N THR A 93 -4.91 6.95 5.82
CA THR A 93 -3.85 7.95 5.99
C THR A 93 -2.59 7.43 5.33
N ILE A 94 -2.10 8.15 4.33
CA ILE A 94 -0.84 7.81 3.66
C ILE A 94 0.33 8.50 4.38
N ASP A 95 1.43 7.76 4.56
CA ASP A 95 2.67 8.35 5.03
C ASP A 95 3.22 9.33 3.96
N PRO A 96 3.58 10.58 4.31
CA PRO A 96 4.11 11.54 3.35
C PRO A 96 5.32 11.00 2.54
N ARG A 97 6.13 10.10 3.11
CA ARG A 97 7.29 9.48 2.43
C ARG A 97 6.91 8.73 1.15
N VAL A 98 5.66 8.32 1.01
CA VAL A 98 5.15 7.71 -0.22
C VAL A 98 5.22 8.68 -1.40
N TYR A 99 4.97 9.97 -1.17
CA TYR A 99 5.08 10.99 -2.22
C TYR A 99 6.52 11.20 -2.69
N PHE A 100 7.50 10.99 -1.81
CA PHE A 100 8.91 11.01 -2.19
C PHE A 100 9.25 9.84 -3.14
N GLY A 101 8.88 8.61 -2.75
CA GLY A 101 9.10 7.43 -3.59
C GLY A 101 8.36 7.51 -4.94
N LEU A 102 7.14 8.06 -4.94
CA LEU A 102 6.40 8.32 -6.17
C LEU A 102 7.10 9.37 -7.05
N ALA A 103 7.55 10.49 -6.47
CA ALA A 103 8.25 11.53 -7.21
C ALA A 103 9.54 11.00 -7.87
N GLU A 104 10.34 10.21 -7.14
CA GLU A 104 11.53 9.57 -7.71
C GLU A 104 11.17 8.62 -8.86
N SER A 105 10.09 7.86 -8.71
CA SER A 105 9.61 6.95 -9.76
C SER A 105 9.12 7.72 -10.98
N GLU A 106 8.42 8.85 -10.79
CA GLU A 106 7.94 9.72 -11.85
C GLU A 106 9.10 10.36 -12.63
N VAL A 107 10.10 10.88 -11.94
CA VAL A 107 11.35 11.39 -12.54
C VAL A 107 12.06 10.28 -13.32
N GLY A 108 12.16 9.08 -12.75
CA GLY A 108 12.73 7.90 -13.42
C GLY A 108 11.99 7.47 -14.69
N THR A 109 10.70 7.81 -14.81
CA THR A 109 9.87 7.60 -16.01
C THR A 109 9.78 8.82 -16.94
N GLY A 110 10.45 9.93 -16.62
CA GLY A 110 10.39 11.17 -17.38
C GLY A 110 9.16 12.05 -17.13
N ASP A 111 8.32 11.70 -16.15
CA ASP A 111 7.14 12.48 -15.74
C ASP A 111 7.54 13.58 -14.73
N TYR A 112 8.33 14.53 -15.20
CA TYR A 112 8.91 15.57 -14.34
C TYR A 112 7.86 16.52 -13.73
N VAL A 113 6.73 16.72 -14.42
CA VAL A 113 5.65 17.60 -13.95
C VAL A 113 4.99 17.03 -12.70
N ASN A 114 4.59 15.75 -12.74
CA ASN A 114 4.02 15.11 -11.55
C ASN A 114 5.08 14.89 -10.47
N GLY A 115 6.32 14.54 -10.86
CA GLY A 115 7.42 14.39 -9.91
C GLY A 115 7.65 15.65 -9.08
N LEU A 116 7.66 16.83 -9.72
CA LEU A 116 7.79 18.12 -9.03
C LEU A 116 6.60 18.38 -8.08
N LYS A 117 5.39 18.06 -8.49
CA LYS A 117 4.19 18.21 -7.65
C LYS A 117 4.24 17.30 -6.42
N HIS A 118 4.64 16.04 -6.58
CA HIS A 118 4.67 15.10 -5.47
C HIS A 118 5.84 15.35 -4.51
N ILE A 119 7.00 15.81 -5.00
CA ILE A 119 8.10 16.21 -4.09
C ILE A 119 7.73 17.45 -3.27
N GLN A 120 7.03 18.43 -3.86
CA GLN A 120 6.49 19.58 -3.12
C GLN A 120 5.48 19.15 -2.05
N THR A 121 4.63 18.17 -2.39
CA THR A 121 3.69 17.57 -1.44
C THR A 121 4.42 16.92 -0.28
N PHE A 122 5.47 16.12 -0.56
CA PHE A 122 6.31 15.53 0.47
C PHE A 122 6.90 16.59 1.40
N ILE A 123 7.55 17.64 0.87
CA ILE A 123 8.18 18.69 1.68
C ILE A 123 7.16 19.40 2.58
N LYS A 124 5.95 19.64 2.07
CA LYS A 124 4.89 20.31 2.82
C LYS A 124 4.35 19.46 3.97
N GLU A 125 4.12 18.18 3.72
CA GLU A 125 3.40 17.29 4.66
C GLU A 125 4.35 16.52 5.58
N TYR A 126 5.60 16.28 5.15
CA TYR A 126 6.62 15.61 5.96
C TYR A 126 7.23 16.60 6.96
N LYS A 127 6.80 16.50 8.21
CA LYS A 127 7.25 17.36 9.31
C LYS A 127 8.63 17.01 9.89
N GLY A 128 9.33 16.03 9.30
CA GLY A 128 10.69 15.60 9.67
C GLY A 128 10.93 15.48 11.18
N ASN A 129 12.20 15.59 11.56
CA ASN A 129 12.60 15.81 12.95
C ASN A 129 12.73 17.32 13.25
N GLU A 130 12.49 18.19 12.27
CA GLU A 130 12.72 19.64 12.37
C GLU A 130 11.74 20.32 13.34
N GLN A 131 10.53 19.78 13.52
CA GLN A 131 9.61 20.25 14.57
C GLN A 131 10.10 19.93 15.99
N ALA A 132 11.02 18.97 16.17
CA ALA A 132 11.58 18.65 17.48
C ALA A 132 12.67 19.66 17.93
N HIS A 133 13.11 20.57 17.06
CA HIS A 133 14.14 21.59 17.39
C HIS A 133 13.60 23.02 17.33
N ALA A 134 12.40 23.24 16.77
CA ALA A 134 11.76 24.55 16.73
C ALA A 134 11.02 24.91 18.03
N GLU A 135 10.76 23.94 18.92
CA GLU A 135 10.10 24.16 20.22
C GLU A 135 11.08 24.25 21.40
N SER A 136 12.40 24.21 21.15
CA SER A 136 13.44 24.21 22.19
C SER A 136 14.15 25.56 22.39
N PHE A 137 13.51 26.68 22.04
CA PHE A 137 14.04 28.03 22.29
C PHE A 137 12.98 28.94 22.90
#